data_AF-A0A382ZC94-F1
#
_entry.id   AF-A0A382ZC94-F1
#
_cell.length_a   1.000
_cell.length_b   1.000
_cell.length_c   1.000
_cell.angle_alpha   90.00
_cell.angle_beta   90.00
_cell.angle_gamma   90.00
#
_symmetry.space_group_name_H-M   'P 1'
#
loop_
_entity.id
_entity.type
_entity.pdbx_description
1 polymer ?
#
loop_
_entity_poly.entity_id
_entity_poly.type
_entity_poly.pdbx_seq_one_letter_code
_entity_poly.pdbx_strand_id
1 'polypeptide(L)'
;MNGSTPAVSLGQAHFPQRHDRRQFLLKAGGGIGGLALAGLMQQEARAAWPGATDPLAPRQPHFAPRAKRVIWLFMHGGPSHMDLFDPKPDLAKYAGQPLPGSFGEVMTRRKVAGNPLLGPIKP
;
A
#
# COMPACT_ATOMS: atom_id res chain seq x y z
N MET A 1 7.83 68.42 -58.59
CA MET A 1 9.10 68.49 -57.84
C MET A 1 8.80 69.09 -56.48
N ASN A 2 8.92 68.29 -55.42
CA ASN A 2 9.33 68.69 -54.07
C ASN A 2 9.30 67.42 -53.21
N GLY A 3 10.49 66.83 -53.06
CA GLY A 3 10.72 65.67 -52.22
C GLY A 3 10.74 66.10 -50.75
N SER A 4 9.82 65.54 -49.96
CA SER A 4 9.90 65.54 -48.51
C SER A 4 10.40 64.17 -48.06
N THR A 5 11.67 64.12 -47.67
CA THR A 5 12.32 62.99 -47.01
C THR A 5 11.56 62.60 -45.74
N PRO A 6 11.22 61.31 -45.50
CA PRO A 6 10.72 60.89 -44.20
C PRO A 6 11.89 60.82 -43.20
N ALA A 7 11.76 61.51 -42.08
CA ALA A 7 12.68 61.40 -40.96
C ALA A 7 12.59 59.99 -40.38
N VAL A 8 13.70 59.26 -40.41
CA VAL A 8 13.85 57.95 -39.75
C VAL A 8 13.77 58.17 -38.25
N SER A 9 12.71 57.66 -37.61
CA SER A 9 12.57 57.62 -36.16
C SER A 9 13.62 56.66 -35.60
N LEU A 10 14.68 57.22 -35.01
CA LEU A 10 15.70 56.45 -34.28
C LEU A 10 15.03 55.73 -33.12
N GLY A 11 15.22 54.41 -33.08
CA GLY A 11 14.59 53.49 -32.14
C GLY A 11 14.67 53.97 -30.69
N GLN A 12 13.52 54.00 -30.01
CA GLN A 12 13.44 54.19 -28.58
C GLN A 12 14.26 53.11 -27.87
N ALA A 13 15.16 53.50 -26.98
CA ALA A 13 15.85 52.58 -26.09
C ALA A 13 14.81 51.86 -25.22
N HIS A 14 14.67 50.54 -25.40
CA HIS A 14 13.85 49.70 -24.53
C HIS A 14 14.59 49.53 -23.20
N PHE A 15 14.37 50.45 -22.25
CA PHE A 15 14.88 50.28 -20.89
C PHE A 15 14.09 49.14 -20.22
N PRO A 16 14.74 48.04 -19.80
CA PRO A 16 14.04 46.97 -19.12
C PRO A 16 13.44 47.51 -17.82
N GLN A 17 12.14 47.29 -17.64
CA GLN A 17 11.41 47.69 -16.44
C GLN A 17 12.09 47.09 -15.20
N ARG A 18 12.55 47.92 -14.27
CA ARG A 18 13.12 47.46 -12.99
C ARG A 18 12.03 46.69 -12.23
N HIS A 19 12.20 45.39 -12.08
CA HIS A 19 11.32 44.57 -11.25
C HIS A 19 11.70 44.76 -9.78
N ASP A 20 10.77 45.28 -8.98
CA ASP A 20 10.92 45.28 -7.53
C ASP A 20 10.87 43.83 -7.01
N ARG A 21 11.58 43.56 -5.90
CA ARG A 21 11.67 42.24 -5.25
C ARG A 21 10.30 41.61 -5.05
N ARG A 22 9.27 42.42 -4.73
CA ARG A 22 7.89 41.97 -4.61
C ARG A 22 7.35 41.36 -5.92
N GLN A 23 7.57 42.04 -7.05
CA GLN A 23 7.12 41.55 -8.37
C GLN A 23 7.87 40.29 -8.78
N PHE A 24 9.17 40.21 -8.46
CA PHE A 24 9.96 39.00 -8.70
C PHE A 24 9.43 37.81 -7.88
N LEU A 25 9.21 37.99 -6.57
CA LEU A 25 8.71 36.93 -5.69
C LEU A 25 7.29 36.49 -6.06
N LEU A 26 6.43 37.43 -6.46
CA LEU A 26 5.07 37.12 -6.93
C LEU A 26 5.10 36.28 -8.22
N LYS A 27 5.92 36.64 -9.19
CA LYS A 27 6.03 35.91 -10.47
C LYS A 27 6.74 34.58 -10.32
N ALA A 28 7.83 34.51 -9.56
CA ALA A 28 8.59 33.29 -9.34
C ALA A 28 7.82 32.28 -8.47
N GLY A 29 7.26 32.71 -7.35
CA GLY A 29 6.46 31.85 -6.47
C GLY A 29 5.12 31.46 -7.10
N GLY A 30 4.42 32.41 -7.73
CA GLY A 30 3.16 32.16 -8.43
C GLY A 30 3.32 31.28 -9.66
N GLY A 31 4.44 31.39 -10.38
CA GLY A 31 4.75 30.52 -11.53
C GLY A 31 4.99 29.06 -11.13
N ILE A 32 5.79 28.82 -10.08
CA ILE A 32 6.04 27.46 -9.56
C ILE A 32 4.76 26.86 -8.97
N GLY A 33 3.99 27.66 -8.22
CA GLY A 33 2.69 27.24 -7.70
C GLY A 33 1.68 26.89 -8.81
N GLY A 34 1.67 27.65 -9.90
CA GLY A 34 0.86 27.35 -11.09
C GLY A 34 1.22 26.03 -11.75
N LEU A 35 2.51 25.70 -11.86
CA LEU A 35 2.96 24.40 -12.37
C LEU A 35 2.54 23.23 -11.45
N ALA A 36 2.66 23.41 -10.14
CA ALA A 36 2.21 22.41 -9.16
C ALA A 36 0.69 22.18 -9.25
N LEU A 37 -0.09 23.26 -9.33
CA LEU A 37 -1.55 23.18 -9.48
C LEU A 37 -1.95 22.50 -10.79
N ALA A 38 -1.29 22.82 -11.91
CA ALA A 38 -1.55 22.17 -13.19
C ALA A 38 -1.31 20.65 -13.12
N GLY A 39 -0.25 20.22 -12.41
CA GLY A 39 0.02 18.81 -12.16
C GLY A 39 -1.07 18.10 -11.34
N LEU A 40 -1.56 18.75 -10.27
CA LEU A 40 -2.64 18.22 -9.44
C LEU A 40 -3.96 18.11 -10.22
N MET A 41 -4.35 19.15 -10.96
CA MET A 41 -5.54 19.13 -11.81
C MET A 41 -5.46 18.06 -12.90
N GLN A 42 -4.26 17.82 -13.46
CA GLN A 42 -4.05 16.75 -14.43
C GLN A 42 -4.22 15.36 -13.80
N GLN A 43 -3.77 15.14 -12.57
CA GLN A 43 -3.99 13.88 -11.85
C GLN A 43 -5.46 13.64 -11.57
N GLU A 44 -6.19 14.67 -11.12
CA GLU A 44 -7.63 14.59 -10.87
C GLU A 44 -8.42 14.33 -12.16
N ALA A 45 -8.09 15.03 -13.25
CA ALA A 45 -8.70 14.80 -14.57
C ALA A 45 -8.41 13.39 -15.11
N ARG A 46 -7.22 12.84 -14.86
CA ARG A 46 -6.87 11.45 -15.21
C ARG A 46 -7.65 10.43 -14.37
N ALA A 47 -7.84 10.69 -13.08
CA ALA A 47 -8.64 9.82 -12.21
C ALA A 47 -10.13 9.82 -12.59
N ALA A 48 -10.64 10.96 -13.07
CA ALA A 48 -12.00 11.10 -13.57
C ALA A 48 -12.20 10.60 -15.02
N TRP A 49 -11.14 10.18 -15.71
CA TRP A 49 -11.22 9.77 -17.11
C TRP A 49 -12.00 8.44 -17.27
N PRO A 50 -13.02 8.38 -18.15
CA PRO A 50 -13.72 7.14 -18.46
C PRO A 50 -12.74 6.13 -19.09
N GLY A 51 -12.35 5.11 -18.32
CA GLY A 51 -11.36 4.10 -18.74
C GLY A 51 -10.03 4.15 -17.97
N ALA A 52 -9.87 5.05 -17.00
CA ALA A 52 -8.80 4.92 -16.01
C ALA A 52 -9.00 3.61 -15.24
N THR A 53 -8.01 2.71 -15.30
CA THR A 53 -8.01 1.46 -14.54
C THR A 53 -7.88 1.80 -13.06
N ASP A 54 -8.99 1.74 -12.33
CA ASP A 54 -8.97 1.81 -10.87
C ASP A 54 -8.13 0.63 -10.32
N PRO A 55 -6.99 0.89 -9.66
CA PRO A 55 -6.14 -0.16 -9.11
C PRO A 55 -6.81 -1.00 -8.02
N LEU A 56 -7.91 -0.49 -7.43
CA LEU A 56 -8.72 -1.17 -6.44
C LEU A 56 -10.00 -1.78 -7.05
N ALA A 57 -10.20 -1.67 -8.36
CA ALA A 57 -11.35 -2.27 -9.01
C ALA A 57 -11.33 -3.80 -8.82
N PRO A 58 -12.48 -4.42 -8.48
CA PRO A 58 -12.60 -5.86 -8.40
C PRO A 58 -12.14 -6.52 -9.71
N ARG A 59 -11.12 -7.37 -9.62
CA ARG A 59 -10.66 -8.16 -10.76
C ARG A 59 -11.61 -9.32 -11.00
N GLN A 60 -11.84 -9.64 -12.27
CA GLN A 60 -12.58 -10.85 -12.62
C GLN A 60 -11.76 -12.09 -12.19
N PRO A 61 -12.36 -13.03 -11.43
CA PRO A 61 -11.70 -14.27 -11.08
C PRO A 61 -11.51 -15.15 -12.32
N HIS A 62 -10.47 -16.00 -12.32
CA HIS A 62 -10.21 -16.94 -13.43
C HIS A 62 -11.31 -17.98 -13.62
N PHE A 63 -12.13 -18.22 -12.58
CA PHE A 63 -13.22 -19.18 -12.58
C PHE A 63 -14.51 -18.54 -12.06
N ALA A 64 -15.65 -19.04 -12.54
CA ALA A 64 -16.96 -18.62 -12.05
C ALA A 64 -17.10 -18.94 -10.55
N PRO A 65 -17.42 -17.96 -9.70
CA PRO A 65 -17.55 -18.18 -8.27
C PRO A 65 -18.72 -19.13 -7.97
N ARG A 66 -18.43 -20.26 -7.33
CA ARG A 66 -19.43 -21.26 -6.94
C ARG A 66 -20.17 -20.90 -5.66
N ALA A 67 -19.54 -20.14 -4.77
CA ALA A 67 -20.10 -19.73 -3.49
C ALA A 67 -20.41 -18.22 -3.49
N LYS A 68 -21.58 -17.84 -2.97
CA LYS A 68 -22.01 -16.43 -2.86
C LYS A 68 -21.48 -15.75 -1.59
N ARG A 69 -21.22 -16.52 -0.53
CA ARG A 69 -20.75 -16.05 0.79
C ARG A 69 -19.84 -17.11 1.40
N VAL A 70 -18.77 -16.69 2.07
CA VAL A 70 -17.85 -17.56 2.79
C VAL A 70 -17.72 -17.06 4.22
N ILE A 71 -17.95 -17.93 5.19
CA ILE A 71 -17.60 -17.68 6.59
C ILE A 71 -16.30 -18.43 6.85
N TRP A 72 -15.21 -17.69 7.04
CA TRP A 72 -13.91 -18.28 7.31
C TRP A 72 -13.60 -18.20 8.80
N LEU A 73 -13.52 -19.36 9.45
CA LEU A 73 -13.25 -19.48 10.88
C LEU A 73 -11.80 -19.91 11.08
N PHE A 74 -10.99 -19.07 11.73
CA PHE A 74 -9.65 -19.43 12.17
C PHE A 74 -9.69 -19.88 13.64
N MET A 75 -9.80 -21.18 13.87
CA MET A 75 -9.84 -21.76 15.21
C MET A 75 -8.43 -22.09 15.67
N HIS A 76 -7.95 -21.37 16.68
CA HIS A 76 -6.65 -21.63 17.29
C HIS A 76 -6.72 -22.87 18.20
N GLY A 77 -5.87 -23.86 17.94
CA GLY A 77 -5.71 -25.05 18.79
C GLY A 77 -6.41 -26.32 18.30
N GLY A 78 -6.95 -26.32 17.07
CA GLY A 78 -7.34 -27.57 16.41
C GLY A 78 -6.13 -28.31 15.85
N PRO A 79 -6.11 -29.65 15.86
CA PRO A 79 -5.10 -30.43 15.14
C PRO A 79 -5.13 -30.06 13.66
N SER A 80 -3.96 -30.00 13.01
CA SER A 80 -3.93 -29.79 11.57
C SER A 80 -4.60 -30.98 10.87
N HIS A 81 -5.17 -30.75 9.66
CA HIS A 81 -5.73 -31.84 8.86
C HIS A 81 -4.69 -32.93 8.56
N MET A 82 -3.40 -32.56 8.53
CA MET A 82 -2.28 -33.47 8.35
C MET A 82 -2.03 -34.30 9.62
N ASP A 83 -2.21 -33.71 10.80
CA ASP A 83 -1.94 -34.39 12.08
C ASP A 83 -3.01 -35.38 12.50
N LEU A 84 -4.20 -35.31 11.92
CA LEU A 84 -5.39 -36.04 12.38
C LEU A 84 -5.34 -37.55 12.08
N PHE A 85 -4.70 -37.94 10.98
CA PHE A 85 -4.68 -39.33 10.50
C PHE A 85 -3.30 -39.98 10.54
N ASP A 86 -2.29 -39.26 11.03
CA ASP A 86 -0.94 -39.77 11.17
C ASP A 86 -0.71 -40.31 12.60
N PRO A 87 -0.53 -41.63 12.77
CA PRO A 87 -0.28 -42.22 14.08
C PRO A 87 1.06 -41.75 14.64
N LYS A 88 1.04 -41.24 15.88
CA LYS A 88 2.22 -40.69 16.58
C LYS A 88 2.62 -41.63 17.73
N PRO A 89 3.37 -42.72 17.48
CA PRO A 89 3.69 -43.72 18.48
C PRO A 89 4.49 -43.15 19.67
N ASP A 90 5.40 -42.23 19.42
CA ASP A 90 6.17 -41.56 20.48
C ASP A 90 5.28 -40.68 21.35
N LEU A 91 4.30 -39.99 20.76
CA LEU A 91 3.35 -39.17 21.52
C LEU A 91 2.48 -40.02 22.45
N ALA A 92 2.13 -41.24 22.03
CA ALA A 92 1.45 -42.21 22.86
C ALA A 92 2.36 -42.73 23.99
N LYS A 93 3.62 -43.03 23.69
CA LYS A 93 4.62 -43.48 24.67
C LYS A 93 4.85 -42.46 25.79
N TYR A 94 4.89 -41.16 25.44
CA TYR A 94 5.13 -40.06 26.39
C TYR A 94 3.83 -39.39 26.88
N ALA A 95 2.68 -40.07 26.76
CA ALA A 95 1.42 -39.55 27.25
C ALA A 95 1.47 -39.24 28.76
N GLY A 96 0.90 -38.10 29.16
CA GLY A 96 0.92 -37.63 30.54
C GLY A 96 2.23 -37.00 31.02
N GLN A 97 3.30 -37.02 30.21
CA GLN A 97 4.59 -36.43 30.59
C GLN A 97 4.68 -34.95 30.15
N PRO A 98 5.36 -34.09 30.92
CA PRO A 98 5.62 -32.72 30.51
C PRO A 98 6.63 -32.68 29.36
N LEU A 99 6.70 -31.55 28.65
CA LEU A 99 7.72 -31.33 27.62
C LEU A 99 9.14 -31.44 28.25
N PRO A 100 10.05 -32.24 27.66
CA PRO A 100 11.41 -32.35 28.18
C PRO A 100 12.16 -31.01 28.15
N GLY A 101 12.96 -30.75 29.19
CA GLY A 101 13.76 -29.52 29.27
C GLY A 101 14.77 -29.32 28.13
N SER A 102 15.09 -30.39 27.38
CA SER A 102 15.95 -30.32 26.19
C SER A 102 15.40 -29.43 25.08
N PHE A 103 14.09 -29.16 25.06
CA PHE A 103 13.44 -28.32 24.06
C PHE A 103 13.45 -26.82 24.40
N GLY A 104 13.95 -26.44 25.58
CA GLY A 104 14.01 -25.05 26.02
C GLY A 104 12.63 -24.43 26.30
N GLU A 105 12.58 -23.10 26.33
CA GLU A 105 11.34 -22.35 26.60
C GLU A 105 10.48 -22.28 25.34
N VAL A 106 9.33 -22.99 25.36
CA VAL A 106 8.36 -22.95 24.26
C VAL A 106 7.33 -21.87 24.52
N MET A 107 7.35 -20.83 23.68
CA MET A 107 6.38 -19.74 23.71
C MET A 107 5.01 -20.25 23.26
N THR A 108 4.11 -20.43 24.21
CA THR A 108 2.73 -20.85 23.95
C THR A 108 1.76 -19.71 24.23
N ARG A 109 0.83 -19.46 23.31
CA ARG A 109 -0.10 -18.30 23.38
C ARG A 109 -0.97 -18.27 24.64
N ARG A 110 -1.25 -19.44 25.24
CA ARG A 110 -2.07 -19.59 26.46
C ARG A 110 -1.29 -20.12 27.68
N LYS A 111 0.04 -19.99 27.72
CA LYS A 111 0.89 -20.56 28.79
C LYS A 111 0.64 -22.08 29.01
N VAL A 112 0.36 -22.80 27.93
CA VAL A 112 0.09 -24.25 27.95
C VAL A 112 1.37 -25.09 27.89
N ALA A 113 2.55 -24.46 27.96
CA ALA A 113 3.83 -25.17 27.99
C ALA A 113 3.97 -26.12 29.19
N GLY A 114 3.23 -25.88 30.28
CA GLY A 114 3.17 -26.77 31.43
C GLY A 114 2.20 -27.96 31.29
N ASN A 115 1.45 -28.04 30.18
CA ASN A 115 0.53 -29.15 29.95
C ASN A 115 1.31 -30.42 29.57
N PRO A 116 0.76 -31.61 29.85
CA PRO A 116 1.33 -32.85 29.36
C PRO A 116 1.27 -32.91 27.82
N LEU A 117 2.23 -33.61 27.21
CA LEU A 117 2.37 -33.79 25.76
C LEU A 117 1.09 -34.36 25.12
N LEU A 118 0.46 -35.31 25.80
CA LEU A 118 -0.83 -35.89 25.47
C LEU A 118 -1.61 -36.12 26.76
N GLY A 119 -2.93 -35.97 26.72
CA GLY A 119 -3.79 -36.36 27.83
C GLY A 119 -3.63 -37.85 28.19
N PRO A 120 -4.06 -38.27 29.38
CA PRO A 120 -3.98 -39.68 29.79
C PRO A 120 -4.77 -40.54 28.79
N ILE A 121 -4.08 -41.50 28.17
CA ILE A 121 -4.71 -42.51 27.34
C ILE A 121 -5.44 -43.44 28.31
N LYS A 122 -6.77 -43.50 28.18
CA LYS A 122 -7.57 -44.47 28.94
C LYS A 122 -7.11 -45.89 28.57
N PRO A 123 -6.97 -46.81 29.54
CA PRO A 123 -6.64 -48.22 29.24
C PRO A 123 -7.68 -48.85 28.32
#